data_AF-A0A1W9SGK0-F1
#
_entry.id   AF-A0A1W9SGK0-F1
#
_cell.length_a   1.000
_cell.length_b   1.000
_cell.length_c   1.000
_cell.angle_alpha   90.00
_cell.angle_beta   90.00
_cell.angle_gamma   90.00
#
_symmetry.space_group_name_H-M   'P 1'
#
loop_
_entity.id
_entity.type
_entity.pdbx_description
1 polymer ?
#
loop_
_entity_poly.entity_id
_entity_poly.type
_entity_poly.pdbx_seq_one_letter_code
_entity_poly.pdbx_strand_id
1 'polypeptide(L)'
;MVNKIRKDTDGNEYQVTLEKLNYENEDQKSNDIPEINKILFLHNVHASLKSDKEKARFPFNLYKKTKKKEKWSLEHIHAQNSQSIIKKENQITWLNDHIQSLGNQNNPAFDILIKGMKALKELDEIEPEVFDNMVTDVYAAIKQDANINESKIHSINNLCLVDANTNSKLNNSVFDVKREKIKEREIEGHYIPTCTRNVFMKAYTHFPVNNAYWTESDREAYLNSIEVTYNYFVNSIKRD
;
A
#
# COMPACT_ATOMS: atom_id res chain seq x y z
N MET A 1 -1.62 18.30 13.56
CA MET A 1 -2.80 18.87 12.90
C MET A 1 -2.42 19.26 11.49
N VAL A 2 -3.13 18.74 10.48
CA VAL A 2 -2.95 19.14 9.08
C VAL A 2 -3.69 20.43 8.85
N ASN A 3 -3.21 21.37 8.04
CA ASN A 3 -3.94 22.63 7.74
C ASN A 3 -5.16 22.39 6.82
N LYS A 4 -6.14 21.62 7.33
CA LYS A 4 -7.37 21.23 6.67
C LYS A 4 -8.50 21.15 7.69
N ILE A 5 -9.64 21.71 7.34
CA ILE A 5 -10.87 21.72 8.14
C ILE A 5 -11.93 20.92 7.38
N ARG A 6 -12.69 20.09 8.09
CA ARG A 6 -13.88 19.38 7.58
C ARG A 6 -15.09 19.70 8.45
N LYS A 7 -16.28 19.36 7.96
CA LYS A 7 -17.52 19.43 8.73
C LYS A 7 -17.98 18.02 9.08
N ASP A 8 -18.46 17.80 10.29
CA ASP A 8 -19.15 16.57 10.67
C ASP A 8 -20.59 16.55 10.13
N THR A 9 -21.35 15.49 10.44
CA THR A 9 -22.75 15.31 10.02
C THR A 9 -23.67 16.40 10.55
N ASP A 10 -23.31 17.03 11.67
CA ASP A 10 -24.06 18.10 12.32
C ASP A 10 -23.63 19.49 11.83
N GLY A 11 -22.65 19.54 10.91
CA GLY A 11 -22.15 20.77 10.29
C GLY A 11 -21.06 21.48 11.09
N ASN A 12 -20.57 20.90 12.19
CA ASN A 12 -19.52 21.50 13.00
C ASN A 12 -18.16 21.33 12.33
N GLU A 13 -17.38 22.41 12.31
CA GLU A 13 -16.03 22.40 11.75
C GLU A 13 -15.04 21.76 12.73
N TYR A 14 -14.24 20.82 12.22
CA TYR A 14 -13.15 20.22 12.96
C TYR A 14 -11.86 20.20 12.13
N GLN A 15 -10.74 20.35 12.83
CA GLN A 15 -9.41 20.26 12.22
C GLN A 15 -9.04 18.79 11.96
N VAL A 16 -8.56 18.50 10.77
CA VAL A 16 -8.19 17.15 10.34
C VAL A 16 -6.82 16.76 10.91
N THR A 17 -6.74 15.59 11.55
CA THR A 17 -5.49 14.94 11.96
C THR A 17 -4.90 14.14 10.81
N LEU A 18 -3.60 13.82 10.87
CA LEU A 18 -2.93 13.05 9.81
C LEU A 18 -3.60 11.70 9.58
N GLU A 19 -3.91 10.99 10.66
CA GLU A 19 -4.60 9.70 10.64
C GLU A 19 -5.96 9.74 9.91
N LYS A 20 -6.66 10.89 9.94
CA LYS A 20 -7.99 11.07 9.32
C LYS A 20 -7.93 11.44 7.83
N LEU A 21 -6.74 11.53 7.23
CA LEU A 21 -6.60 11.67 5.78
C LEU A 21 -6.86 10.31 5.11
N ASN A 22 -7.83 10.26 4.21
CA ASN A 22 -8.22 9.04 3.50
C ASN A 22 -8.19 9.22 1.98
N TYR A 23 -7.84 8.14 1.27
CA TYR A 23 -7.88 8.05 -0.19
C TYR A 23 -9.30 8.28 -0.73
N GLU A 24 -10.27 7.61 -0.11
CA GLU A 24 -11.70 7.78 -0.35
C GLU A 24 -12.34 8.26 0.95
N ASN A 25 -13.06 9.38 0.88
CA ASN A 25 -13.81 9.91 2.01
C ASN A 25 -15.28 9.53 1.85
N GLU A 26 -15.88 8.99 2.91
CA GLU A 26 -17.31 8.65 2.97
C GLU A 26 -18.21 9.86 2.68
N ASP A 27 -17.72 11.08 2.95
CA ASP A 27 -18.45 12.32 2.69
C ASP A 27 -18.49 12.73 1.20
N GLN A 28 -17.67 12.12 0.33
CA GLN A 28 -17.41 12.45 -1.09
C GLN A 28 -17.19 13.95 -1.41
N LYS A 29 -17.07 14.80 -0.38
CA LYS A 29 -16.97 16.26 -0.48
C LYS A 29 -15.53 16.71 -0.29
N SER A 30 -14.72 15.94 0.44
CA SER A 30 -13.31 16.25 0.66
C SER A 30 -12.39 15.32 -0.13
N ASN A 31 -11.50 15.88 -0.95
CA ASN A 31 -10.45 15.13 -1.63
C ASN A 31 -9.13 15.29 -0.86
N ASP A 32 -8.64 14.24 -0.20
CA ASP A 32 -7.35 14.28 0.51
C ASP A 32 -6.18 13.84 -0.34
N ILE A 33 -6.42 13.22 -1.50
CA ILE A 33 -5.37 12.67 -2.35
C ILE A 33 -4.25 13.68 -2.60
N PRO A 34 -4.50 14.96 -2.91
CA PRO A 34 -3.43 15.95 -3.08
C PRO A 34 -2.59 16.17 -1.81
N GLU A 35 -3.22 16.15 -0.64
CA GLU A 35 -2.56 16.39 0.63
C GLU A 35 -1.77 15.16 1.10
N ILE A 36 -2.35 13.97 0.96
CA ILE A 36 -1.68 12.68 1.18
C ILE A 36 -0.43 12.60 0.30
N ASN A 37 -0.55 12.93 -0.99
CA ASN A 37 0.60 12.95 -1.91
C ASN A 37 1.73 13.86 -1.43
N LYS A 38 1.41 15.09 -1.00
CA LYS A 38 2.44 16.03 -0.48
C LYS A 38 3.13 15.50 0.78
N ILE A 39 2.35 14.96 1.71
CA ILE A 39 2.87 14.45 2.99
C ILE A 39 3.76 13.23 2.75
N LEU A 40 3.31 12.26 1.97
CA LEU A 40 4.11 11.07 1.64
C LEU A 40 5.32 11.43 0.78
N PHE A 41 5.23 12.43 -0.07
CA PHE A 41 6.36 12.94 -0.83
C PHE A 41 7.41 13.55 0.09
N LEU A 42 7.00 14.44 1.01
CA LEU A 42 7.88 15.02 2.02
C LEU A 42 8.53 13.95 2.88
N HIS A 43 7.79 12.92 3.27
CA HIS A 43 8.31 11.78 4.01
C HIS A 43 9.46 11.09 3.27
N ASN A 44 9.28 10.82 1.97
CA ASN A 44 10.31 10.25 1.11
C ASN A 44 11.53 11.14 0.93
N VAL A 45 11.33 12.45 0.72
CA VAL A 45 12.41 13.43 0.61
C VAL A 45 13.23 13.45 1.90
N HIS A 46 12.57 13.57 3.05
CA HIS A 46 13.22 13.64 4.35
C HIS A 46 13.97 12.34 4.69
N ALA A 47 13.37 11.17 4.43
CA ALA A 47 14.02 9.89 4.65
C ALA A 47 15.31 9.73 3.82
N SER A 48 15.31 10.22 2.57
CA SER A 48 16.50 10.17 1.72
C SER A 48 17.65 11.03 2.25
N LEU A 49 17.35 12.11 2.98
CA LEU A 49 18.33 13.04 3.52
C LEU A 49 18.96 12.58 4.85
N LYS A 50 18.33 11.63 5.56
CA LYS A 50 18.84 11.13 6.85
C LYS A 50 20.09 10.25 6.74
N SER A 51 20.48 9.83 5.54
CA SER A 51 21.70 9.04 5.35
C SER A 51 22.93 9.94 5.39
N ASP A 52 23.45 10.20 6.59
CA ASP A 52 24.59 11.12 6.82
C ASP A 52 25.87 10.67 6.10
N LYS A 53 26.08 9.35 5.97
CA LYS A 53 27.28 8.79 5.34
C LYS A 53 27.20 8.76 3.82
N GLU A 54 26.06 8.38 3.27
CA GLU A 54 25.88 8.30 1.81
C GLU A 54 25.63 9.68 1.20
N LYS A 55 25.24 10.67 2.03
CA LYS A 55 24.84 12.02 1.61
C LYS A 55 23.84 11.97 0.45
N ALA A 56 22.97 10.96 0.49
CA ALA A 56 22.02 10.70 -0.57
C ALA A 56 21.10 11.92 -0.74
N ARG A 57 20.86 12.29 -1.99
CA ARG A 57 19.88 13.31 -2.34
C ARG A 57 18.64 12.64 -2.87
N PHE A 58 17.49 13.19 -2.53
CA PHE A 58 16.25 12.74 -3.15
C PHE A 58 16.32 12.99 -4.67
N PRO A 59 16.10 11.96 -5.52
CA PRO A 59 16.24 12.09 -6.97
C PRO A 59 14.99 12.75 -7.59
N PHE A 60 14.85 14.06 -7.40
CA PHE A 60 13.72 14.85 -7.93
C PHE A 60 13.55 14.71 -9.45
N ASN A 61 14.63 14.44 -10.19
CA ASN A 61 14.58 14.16 -11.62
C ASN A 61 13.80 12.88 -11.93
N LEU A 62 14.00 11.81 -11.17
CA LEU A 62 13.22 10.57 -11.28
C LEU A 62 11.78 10.82 -10.86
N TYR A 63 11.59 11.64 -9.83
CA TYR A 63 10.24 12.01 -9.41
C TYR A 63 9.49 12.85 -10.47
N LYS A 64 10.17 13.78 -11.16
CA LYS A 64 9.58 14.74 -12.12
C LYS A 64 9.48 14.22 -13.56
N LYS A 65 10.31 13.24 -13.97
CA LYS A 65 10.34 12.67 -15.34
C LYS A 65 9.06 11.92 -15.74
N THR A 66 8.18 11.69 -14.79
CA THR A 66 6.87 11.05 -14.89
C THR A 66 5.78 11.84 -15.65
N LYS A 67 6.12 12.97 -16.28
CA LYS A 67 5.18 13.90 -16.93
C LYS A 67 4.47 13.40 -18.20
N LYS A 68 4.86 12.27 -18.81
CA LYS A 68 4.22 11.81 -20.06
C LYS A 68 3.42 10.51 -19.94
N LYS A 69 3.81 9.53 -19.11
CA LYS A 69 3.05 8.26 -18.90
C LYS A 69 3.24 7.58 -17.52
N GLU A 70 4.17 8.05 -16.68
CA GLU A 70 4.57 7.34 -15.44
C GLU A 70 4.23 8.12 -14.17
N LYS A 71 3.08 8.81 -14.12
CA LYS A 71 2.73 9.66 -12.95
C LYS A 71 2.88 8.89 -11.63
N TRP A 72 3.33 9.55 -10.57
CA TRP A 72 3.26 9.00 -9.22
C TRP A 72 1.79 8.80 -8.83
N SER A 73 1.50 7.65 -8.26
CA SER A 73 0.19 7.27 -7.76
C SER A 73 0.29 6.75 -6.33
N LEU A 74 -0.85 6.77 -5.66
CA LEU A 74 -0.99 6.16 -4.34
C LEU A 74 -1.31 4.68 -4.50
N GLU A 75 -0.57 3.84 -3.79
CA GLU A 75 -0.82 2.41 -3.68
C GLU A 75 -1.30 2.08 -2.28
N HIS A 76 -2.36 1.28 -2.21
CA HIS A 76 -2.82 0.69 -0.95
C HIS A 76 -1.86 -0.43 -0.55
N ILE A 77 -1.22 -0.32 0.61
CA ILE A 77 -0.22 -1.30 1.07
C ILE A 77 -0.91 -2.65 1.29
N HIS A 78 -2.02 -2.63 2.05
CA HIS A 78 -3.01 -3.70 2.11
C HIS A 78 -4.22 -3.28 1.30
N ALA A 79 -4.45 -3.94 0.16
CA ALA A 79 -5.67 -3.73 -0.62
C ALA A 79 -6.80 -4.63 -0.10
N GLN A 80 -8.04 -4.18 -0.29
CA GLN A 80 -9.19 -5.08 -0.35
C GLN A 80 -9.67 -5.14 -1.80
N ASN A 81 -10.13 -6.33 -2.21
CA ASN A 81 -10.74 -6.67 -3.50
C ASN A 81 -11.04 -5.45 -4.39
N SER A 82 -10.08 -5.11 -5.26
CA SER A 82 -10.27 -4.05 -6.24
C SER A 82 -10.65 -4.63 -7.60
N GLN A 83 -10.71 -3.79 -8.63
CA GLN A 83 -11.22 -4.07 -9.99
C GLN A 83 -10.95 -5.49 -10.49
N SER A 84 -11.99 -6.16 -11.00
CA SER A 84 -11.91 -7.51 -11.55
C SER A 84 -10.78 -7.65 -12.58
N ILE A 85 -10.05 -8.76 -12.50
CA ILE A 85 -8.97 -9.09 -13.45
C ILE A 85 -9.60 -9.79 -14.65
N ILE A 86 -9.73 -9.07 -15.77
CA ILE A 86 -10.42 -9.57 -16.97
C ILE A 86 -9.52 -10.45 -17.85
N LYS A 87 -8.24 -10.08 -17.99
CA LYS A 87 -7.33 -10.78 -18.91
C LYS A 87 -6.87 -12.10 -18.31
N LYS A 88 -7.05 -13.21 -19.04
CA LYS A 88 -6.62 -14.56 -18.62
C LYS A 88 -5.14 -14.60 -18.18
N GLU A 89 -4.24 -14.00 -18.96
CA GLU A 89 -2.80 -13.95 -18.61
C GLU A 89 -2.56 -13.33 -17.22
N ASN A 90 -3.30 -12.28 -16.88
CA ASN A 90 -3.21 -11.62 -15.58
C ASN A 90 -3.85 -12.46 -14.47
N GLN A 91 -4.96 -13.16 -14.76
CA GLN A 91 -5.58 -14.10 -13.83
C GLN A 91 -4.63 -15.26 -13.48
N ILE A 92 -3.98 -15.86 -14.49
CA ILE A 92 -3.00 -16.94 -14.29
C ILE A 92 -1.79 -16.44 -13.49
N THR A 93 -1.29 -15.23 -13.80
CA THR A 93 -0.22 -14.60 -13.02
C THR A 93 -0.63 -14.44 -11.57
N TRP A 94 -1.83 -13.90 -11.33
CA TRP A 94 -2.38 -13.73 -10.00
C TRP A 94 -2.50 -15.06 -9.25
N LEU A 95 -3.03 -16.12 -9.88
CA LEU A 95 -3.14 -17.44 -9.28
C LEU A 95 -1.76 -18.00 -8.90
N ASN A 96 -0.76 -17.89 -9.78
CA ASN A 96 0.59 -18.37 -9.49
C ASN A 96 1.21 -17.64 -8.28
N ASP A 97 1.14 -16.32 -8.28
CA ASP A 97 1.67 -15.48 -7.20
C ASP A 97 1.04 -15.87 -5.85
N HIS A 98 -0.29 -16.05 -5.81
CA HIS A 98 -1.03 -16.31 -4.57
C HIS A 98 -0.96 -17.77 -4.12
N ILE A 99 -0.85 -18.74 -5.05
CA ILE A 99 -0.53 -20.14 -4.73
C ILE A 99 0.82 -20.21 -4.03
N GLN A 100 1.84 -19.50 -4.54
CA GLN A 100 3.18 -19.49 -3.94
C GLN A 100 3.18 -18.76 -2.59
N SER A 101 2.54 -17.60 -2.50
CA SER A 101 2.41 -16.83 -1.25
C SER A 101 1.75 -17.67 -0.15
N LEU A 102 0.55 -18.20 -0.39
CA LEU A 102 -0.18 -18.99 0.60
C LEU A 102 0.54 -20.29 0.95
N GLY A 103 1.18 -20.95 -0.04
CA GLY A 103 1.99 -22.14 0.20
C GLY A 103 3.19 -21.89 1.12
N ASN A 104 3.83 -20.72 1.03
CA ASN A 104 4.97 -20.36 1.86
C ASN A 104 4.59 -20.04 3.32
N GLN A 105 3.31 -19.79 3.60
CA GLN A 105 2.83 -19.50 4.96
C GLN A 105 2.69 -20.77 5.81
N ASN A 106 2.78 -21.97 5.22
CA ASN A 106 2.71 -23.27 5.91
C ASN A 106 1.49 -23.41 6.84
N ASN A 107 0.37 -22.78 6.47
CA ASN A 107 -0.89 -22.85 7.21
C ASN A 107 -1.86 -23.80 6.50
N PRO A 108 -2.21 -24.96 7.09
CA PRO A 108 -3.14 -25.92 6.50
C PRO A 108 -4.52 -25.35 6.17
N ALA A 109 -4.93 -24.25 6.80
CA ALA A 109 -6.19 -23.56 6.48
C ALA A 109 -6.25 -23.10 5.02
N PHE A 110 -5.10 -22.90 4.35
CA PHE A 110 -5.05 -22.49 2.95
C PHE A 110 -5.04 -23.66 1.96
N ASP A 111 -4.91 -24.92 2.41
CA ASP A 111 -4.75 -26.06 1.50
C ASP A 111 -5.93 -26.23 0.53
N ILE A 112 -7.15 -26.02 1.02
CA ILE A 112 -8.37 -26.10 0.21
C ILE A 112 -8.37 -24.98 -0.86
N LEU A 113 -8.02 -23.75 -0.47
CA LEU A 113 -7.93 -22.62 -1.40
C LEU A 113 -6.85 -22.84 -2.44
N ILE A 114 -5.66 -23.29 -2.03
CA ILE A 114 -4.54 -23.60 -2.92
C ILE A 114 -4.95 -24.67 -3.94
N LYS A 115 -5.66 -25.71 -3.51
CA LYS A 115 -6.18 -26.74 -4.41
C LYS A 115 -7.20 -26.16 -5.39
N GLY A 116 -8.12 -25.32 -4.92
CA GLY A 116 -9.10 -24.63 -5.78
C GLY A 116 -8.44 -23.75 -6.83
N MET A 117 -7.47 -22.92 -6.43
CA MET A 117 -6.70 -22.06 -7.34
C MET A 117 -5.92 -22.87 -8.39
N LYS A 118 -5.31 -24.00 -7.98
CA LYS A 118 -4.62 -24.91 -8.92
C LYS A 118 -5.60 -25.50 -9.95
N ALA A 119 -6.80 -25.89 -9.53
CA ALA A 119 -7.81 -26.39 -10.45
C ALA A 119 -8.28 -25.32 -11.45
N LEU A 120 -8.51 -24.08 -10.99
CA LEU A 120 -8.88 -22.96 -11.87
C LEU A 120 -7.80 -22.65 -12.91
N LYS A 121 -6.53 -22.76 -12.52
CA LYS A 121 -5.39 -22.50 -13.42
C LYS A 121 -5.36 -23.44 -14.63
N GLU A 122 -5.85 -24.68 -14.48
CA GLU A 122 -5.86 -25.69 -15.54
C GLU A 122 -7.04 -25.54 -16.51
N LEU A 123 -7.95 -24.58 -16.28
CA LEU A 123 -9.08 -24.34 -17.18
C LEU A 123 -8.67 -23.58 -18.45
N ASP A 124 -9.29 -23.96 -19.56
CA ASP A 124 -9.14 -23.27 -20.85
C ASP A 124 -9.72 -21.85 -20.80
N GLU A 125 -10.80 -21.65 -20.06
CA GLU A 125 -11.38 -20.33 -19.78
C GLU A 125 -11.81 -20.28 -18.32
N ILE A 126 -11.63 -19.12 -17.68
CA ILE A 126 -12.04 -18.88 -16.30
C ILE A 126 -13.17 -17.87 -16.32
N GLU A 127 -14.35 -18.29 -15.89
CA GLU A 127 -15.50 -17.40 -15.75
C GLU A 127 -15.17 -16.25 -14.79
N PRO A 128 -15.43 -14.98 -15.16
CA PRO A 128 -15.07 -13.82 -14.34
C PRO A 128 -15.59 -13.90 -12.90
N GLU A 129 -16.84 -14.35 -12.71
CA GLU A 129 -17.45 -14.49 -11.38
C GLU A 129 -16.75 -15.55 -10.54
N VAL A 130 -16.34 -16.67 -11.15
CA VAL A 130 -15.59 -17.73 -10.45
C VAL A 130 -14.22 -17.24 -10.01
N PHE A 131 -13.54 -16.46 -10.87
CA PHE A 131 -12.28 -15.84 -10.51
C PHE A 131 -12.46 -14.82 -9.37
N ASP A 132 -13.41 -13.90 -9.50
CA ASP A 132 -13.64 -12.86 -8.49
C ASP A 132 -14.05 -13.45 -7.13
N ASN A 133 -14.82 -14.55 -7.12
CA ASN A 133 -15.11 -15.32 -5.90
C ASN A 133 -13.84 -15.92 -5.29
N MET A 134 -12.96 -16.50 -6.10
CA MET A 134 -11.66 -17.01 -5.62
C MET A 134 -10.78 -15.89 -5.03
N VAL A 135 -10.73 -14.72 -5.66
CA VAL A 135 -10.00 -13.56 -5.11
C VAL A 135 -10.60 -13.16 -3.76
N THR A 136 -11.93 -13.10 -3.66
CA THR A 136 -12.65 -12.81 -2.41
C THR A 136 -12.30 -13.80 -1.30
N ASP A 137 -12.32 -15.10 -1.60
CA ASP A 137 -12.02 -16.17 -0.65
C ASP A 137 -10.57 -16.09 -0.14
N VAL A 138 -9.61 -15.76 -1.02
CA VAL A 138 -8.21 -15.55 -0.65
C VAL A 138 -8.06 -14.36 0.31
N TYR A 139 -8.68 -13.22 0.02
CA TYR A 139 -8.65 -12.07 0.94
C TYR A 139 -9.31 -12.36 2.28
N ALA A 140 -10.44 -13.09 2.27
CA ALA A 140 -11.15 -13.46 3.49
C ALA A 140 -10.28 -14.39 4.38
N ALA A 141 -9.64 -15.39 3.77
CA ALA A 141 -8.77 -16.33 4.49
C ALA A 141 -7.54 -15.64 5.09
N ILE A 142 -6.90 -14.75 4.32
CA ILE A 142 -5.76 -13.95 4.80
C ILE A 142 -6.20 -13.02 5.94
N LYS A 143 -7.36 -12.37 5.82
CA LYS A 143 -7.89 -11.50 6.87
C LYS A 143 -8.12 -12.27 8.16
N GLN A 144 -8.69 -13.48 8.06
CA GLN A 144 -8.92 -14.36 9.19
C GLN A 144 -7.60 -14.78 9.86
N ASP A 145 -6.60 -15.16 9.07
CA ASP A 145 -5.29 -15.57 9.61
C ASP A 145 -4.53 -14.40 10.25
N ALA A 146 -4.55 -13.23 9.61
CA ALA A 146 -3.85 -12.05 10.05
C ALA A 146 -4.54 -11.30 11.20
N ASN A 147 -5.76 -11.70 11.58
CA ASN A 147 -6.61 -11.05 12.58
C ASN A 147 -6.75 -9.52 12.32
N ILE A 148 -6.95 -9.13 11.06
CA ILE A 148 -7.01 -7.72 10.63
C ILE A 148 -8.44 -7.17 10.75
N ASN A 149 -8.59 -6.06 11.46
CA ASN A 149 -9.83 -5.27 11.54
C ASN A 149 -9.90 -4.22 10.41
N GLU A 150 -11.10 -3.98 9.87
CA GLU A 150 -11.31 -3.20 8.63
C GLU A 150 -11.28 -1.67 8.78
N SER A 151 -11.19 -1.13 10.00
CA SER A 151 -11.61 0.25 10.27
C SER A 151 -10.76 1.37 9.64
N LYS A 152 -9.69 1.09 8.88
CA LYS A 152 -8.76 2.10 8.33
C LYS A 152 -8.09 1.70 7.00
N ILE A 153 -8.84 1.11 6.07
CA ILE A 153 -8.27 0.62 4.79
C ILE A 153 -7.78 1.77 3.90
N HIS A 154 -8.47 2.92 3.89
CA HIS A 154 -8.12 4.04 3.01
C HIS A 154 -7.25 5.11 3.66
N SER A 155 -6.88 4.94 4.93
CA SER A 155 -6.14 5.95 5.69
C SER A 155 -4.68 6.04 5.23
N ILE A 156 -4.05 7.20 5.46
CA ILE A 156 -2.67 7.49 5.04
C ILE A 156 -1.64 6.44 5.48
N ASN A 157 -1.87 5.77 6.60
CA ASN A 157 -1.02 4.70 7.15
C ASN A 157 -1.15 3.36 6.40
N ASN A 158 -2.02 3.29 5.38
CA ASN A 158 -2.13 2.19 4.46
C ASN A 158 -1.81 2.61 3.02
N LEU A 159 -1.18 3.77 2.82
CA LEU A 159 -0.86 4.32 1.51
C LEU A 159 0.64 4.57 1.36
N CYS A 160 1.15 4.30 0.17
CA CYS A 160 2.53 4.63 -0.21
C CYS A 160 2.59 5.21 -1.63
N LEU A 161 3.71 5.85 -1.96
CA LEU A 161 3.95 6.42 -3.28
C LEU A 161 4.70 5.44 -4.17
N VAL A 162 4.23 5.29 -5.40
CA VAL A 162 4.83 4.40 -6.39
C VAL A 162 4.54 4.97 -7.79
N ASP A 163 5.38 4.64 -8.78
CA ASP A 163 5.08 5.03 -10.16
C ASP A 163 3.90 4.23 -10.72
N ALA A 164 3.14 4.84 -11.64
CA ALA A 164 1.93 4.22 -12.19
C ALA A 164 2.17 2.83 -12.82
N ASN A 165 3.32 2.59 -13.43
CA ASN A 165 3.62 1.29 -14.03
C ASN A 165 3.78 0.22 -12.95
N THR A 166 4.56 0.52 -11.91
CA THR A 166 4.69 -0.39 -10.76
C THR A 166 3.36 -0.59 -10.05
N ASN A 167 2.60 0.48 -9.78
CA ASN A 167 1.28 0.40 -9.14
C ASN A 167 0.32 -0.56 -9.89
N SER A 168 0.27 -0.46 -11.22
CA SER A 168 -0.55 -1.36 -12.05
C SER A 168 -0.20 -2.85 -11.90
N LYS A 169 1.05 -3.18 -11.56
CA LYS A 169 1.50 -4.57 -11.29
C LYS A 169 1.15 -5.03 -9.87
N LEU A 170 1.01 -4.10 -8.92
CA LEU A 170 0.69 -4.37 -7.52
C LEU A 170 -0.82 -4.56 -7.28
N ASN A 171 -1.66 -4.00 -8.15
CA ASN A 171 -3.12 -4.09 -8.03
C ASN A 171 -3.60 -5.52 -7.78
N ASN A 172 -4.64 -5.63 -6.95
CA ASN A 172 -5.25 -6.89 -6.51
C ASN A 172 -4.32 -7.89 -5.82
N SER A 173 -3.08 -7.55 -5.48
CA SER A 173 -2.17 -8.45 -4.79
C SER A 173 -2.22 -8.26 -3.28
N VAL A 174 -2.05 -9.34 -2.53
CA VAL A 174 -1.86 -9.29 -1.08
C VAL A 174 -0.46 -8.75 -0.73
N PHE A 175 -0.22 -8.40 0.53
CA PHE A 175 0.97 -7.64 0.94
C PHE A 175 2.30 -8.32 0.57
N ASP A 176 2.45 -9.62 0.82
CA ASP A 176 3.68 -10.34 0.50
C ASP A 176 3.92 -10.52 -1.00
N VAL A 177 2.86 -10.74 -1.79
CA VAL A 177 2.95 -10.70 -3.25
C VAL A 177 3.39 -9.31 -3.74
N LYS A 178 2.82 -8.24 -3.19
CA LYS A 178 3.26 -6.87 -3.50
C LYS A 178 4.72 -6.63 -3.12
N ARG A 179 5.15 -7.14 -1.97
CA ARG A 179 6.52 -7.06 -1.49
C ARG A 179 7.49 -7.72 -2.47
N GLU A 180 7.18 -8.92 -2.95
CA GLU A 180 8.01 -9.61 -3.93
C GLU A 180 8.09 -8.83 -5.26
N LYS A 181 6.97 -8.32 -5.75
CA LYS A 181 6.94 -7.44 -6.94
C LYS A 181 7.78 -6.17 -6.76
N ILE A 182 7.72 -5.52 -5.60
CA ILE A 182 8.55 -4.34 -5.30
C ILE A 182 10.04 -4.70 -5.32
N LYS A 183 10.42 -5.86 -4.76
CA LYS A 183 11.81 -6.34 -4.80
C LYS A 183 12.28 -6.60 -6.22
N GLU A 184 11.47 -7.26 -7.04
CA GLU A 184 11.80 -7.51 -8.45
C GLU A 184 12.01 -6.20 -9.21
N ARG A 185 11.10 -5.23 -9.04
CA ARG A 185 11.20 -3.90 -9.66
C ARG A 185 12.48 -3.18 -9.27
N GLU A 186 12.86 -3.25 -7.99
CA GLU A 186 14.10 -2.68 -7.49
C GLU A 186 15.33 -3.39 -8.07
N ILE A 187 15.32 -4.72 -8.17
CA ILE A 187 16.39 -5.52 -8.79
C ILE A 187 16.53 -5.20 -10.29
N GLU A 188 15.41 -4.96 -10.99
CA GLU A 188 15.38 -4.49 -12.38
C GLU A 188 15.92 -3.06 -12.55
N GLY A 189 16.27 -2.37 -11.46
CA GLY A 189 16.81 -1.01 -11.48
C GLY A 189 15.75 0.10 -11.52
N HIS A 190 14.47 -0.23 -11.30
CA HIS A 190 13.44 0.79 -11.19
C HIS A 190 13.53 1.51 -9.85
N TYR A 191 13.27 2.81 -9.87
CA TYR A 191 13.34 3.61 -8.67
C TYR A 191 12.11 3.40 -7.78
N ILE A 192 12.33 2.77 -6.62
CA ILE A 192 11.35 2.68 -5.54
C ILE A 192 11.64 3.78 -4.51
N PRO A 193 10.66 4.63 -4.15
CA PRO A 193 10.87 5.64 -3.12
C PRO A 193 11.28 5.02 -1.79
N THR A 194 12.21 5.67 -1.08
CA THR A 194 12.79 5.15 0.17
C THR A 194 11.74 4.73 1.19
N CYS A 195 10.70 5.55 1.41
CA CYS A 195 9.66 5.21 2.38
C CYS A 195 8.79 4.04 1.91
N THR A 196 8.56 3.92 0.60
CA THR A 196 7.85 2.78 0.01
C THR A 196 8.65 1.49 0.16
N ARG A 197 9.96 1.53 -0.11
CA ARG A 197 10.88 0.41 0.19
C ARG A 197 10.78 0.01 1.66
N ASN A 198 10.85 0.99 2.57
CA ASN A 198 10.79 0.76 4.00
C ASN A 198 9.46 0.13 4.44
N VAL A 199 8.32 0.52 3.84
CA VAL A 199 7.02 -0.11 4.07
C VAL A 199 7.07 -1.59 3.72
N PHE A 200 7.48 -1.95 2.50
CA PHE A 200 7.50 -3.35 2.07
C PHE A 200 8.61 -4.18 2.75
N MET A 201 9.60 -3.52 3.34
CA MET A 201 10.59 -4.15 4.23
C MET A 201 10.14 -4.21 5.69
N LYS A 202 8.98 -3.64 6.03
CA LYS A 202 8.51 -3.43 7.42
C LYS A 202 9.54 -2.73 8.32
N ALA A 203 10.33 -1.83 7.77
CA ALA A 203 11.45 -1.20 8.46
C ALA A 203 11.02 -0.22 9.57
N TYR A 204 9.75 0.19 9.59
CA TYR A 204 9.21 1.04 10.66
C TYR A 204 8.79 0.25 11.90
N THR A 205 8.44 -1.03 11.73
CA THR A 205 7.94 -1.89 12.80
C THR A 205 9.11 -2.51 13.55
N HIS A 206 9.13 -2.36 14.86
CA HIS A 206 10.12 -3.03 15.69
C HIS A 206 9.73 -4.52 15.87
N PHE A 207 10.60 -5.44 15.44
CA PHE A 207 10.36 -6.88 15.48
C PHE A 207 8.99 -7.29 14.89
N PRO A 208 8.77 -7.14 13.56
CA PRO A 208 7.51 -7.49 12.95
C PRO A 208 7.18 -8.97 13.16
N VAL A 209 5.93 -9.25 13.56
CA VAL A 209 5.45 -10.60 13.89
C VAL A 209 5.45 -11.56 12.70
N ASN A 210 5.34 -11.04 11.49
CA ASN A 210 5.41 -11.78 10.24
C ASN A 210 5.85 -10.84 9.11
N ASN A 211 6.17 -11.40 7.95
CA ASN A 211 6.41 -10.64 6.71
C ASN A 211 5.27 -10.76 5.69
N ALA A 212 4.24 -11.55 6.01
CA ALA A 212 3.14 -11.89 5.11
C ALA A 212 2.06 -10.81 5.02
N TYR A 213 1.81 -10.10 6.13
CA TYR A 213 0.63 -9.26 6.31
C TYR A 213 1.00 -7.85 6.74
N TRP A 214 0.25 -6.84 6.30
CA TRP A 214 0.38 -5.48 6.82
C TRP A 214 -0.55 -5.30 8.03
N THR A 215 -0.01 -5.54 9.22
CA THR A 215 -0.78 -5.60 10.48
C THR A 215 -1.09 -4.21 11.04
N GLU A 216 -1.94 -4.14 12.07
CA GLU A 216 -2.20 -2.87 12.76
C GLU A 216 -0.93 -2.28 13.37
N SER A 217 -0.05 -3.12 13.95
CA SER A 217 1.24 -2.64 14.47
C SER A 217 2.12 -2.02 13.38
N ASP A 218 2.07 -2.55 12.15
CA ASP A 218 2.80 -1.99 11.01
C ASP A 218 2.22 -0.64 10.59
N ARG A 219 0.89 -0.52 10.58
CA ARG A 219 0.16 0.72 10.29
C ARG A 219 0.47 1.80 11.31
N GLU A 220 0.42 1.48 12.60
CA GLU A 220 0.73 2.41 13.70
C GLU A 220 2.18 2.89 13.62
N ALA A 221 3.13 1.98 13.43
CA ALA A 221 4.54 2.32 13.33
C ALA A 221 4.84 3.21 12.12
N TYR A 222 4.23 2.91 10.97
CA TYR A 222 4.36 3.73 9.77
C TYR A 222 3.71 5.11 9.95
N LEU A 223 2.52 5.18 10.54
CA LEU A 223 1.86 6.45 10.86
C LEU A 223 2.74 7.32 11.74
N ASN A 224 3.28 6.77 12.84
CA ASN A 224 4.17 7.49 13.73
C ASN A 224 5.40 8.05 12.99
N SER A 225 5.99 7.30 12.06
CA SER A 225 7.10 7.78 11.21
C SER A 225 6.72 8.98 10.34
N ILE A 226 5.50 8.95 9.76
CA ILE A 226 4.94 10.07 9.00
C ILE A 226 4.72 11.28 9.92
N GLU A 227 4.12 11.08 11.10
CA GLU A 227 3.82 12.15 12.05
C GLU A 227 5.08 12.83 12.57
N VAL A 228 6.11 12.06 12.94
CA VAL A 228 7.42 12.59 13.36
C VAL A 228 8.01 13.48 12.28
N THR A 229 7.97 13.04 11.02
CA THR A 229 8.49 13.82 9.89
C THR A 229 7.65 15.07 9.65
N TYR A 230 6.33 14.96 9.65
CA TYR A 230 5.43 16.09 9.44
C TYR A 230 5.60 17.17 10.53
N ASN A 231 5.60 16.76 11.80
CA ASN A 231 5.72 17.65 12.94
C ASN A 231 7.09 18.35 12.98
N TYR A 232 8.16 17.69 12.53
CA TYR A 232 9.47 18.32 12.39
C TYR A 232 9.41 19.59 11.54
N PHE A 233 8.78 19.52 10.36
CA PHE A 233 8.68 20.68 9.46
C PHE A 233 7.67 21.72 9.93
N VAL A 234 6.49 21.29 10.39
CA VAL A 234 5.46 22.24 10.86
C VAL A 234 5.92 23.02 12.09
N ASN A 235 6.63 22.39 13.02
CA ASN A 235 7.16 23.08 14.19
C ASN A 235 8.36 23.97 13.86
N SER A 236 9.13 23.63 12.83
CA SER A 236 10.22 24.49 12.35
C SER A 236 9.67 25.79 11.75
N ILE A 237 8.59 25.72 10.97
CA ILE A 237 7.94 26.90 10.38
C ILE A 237 7.33 27.85 11.42
N LYS A 238 6.90 27.34 12.58
CA LYS A 238 6.32 28.17 13.66
C LYS A 238 7.37 28.92 14.49
N ARG A 239 8.65 28.60 14.33
CA ARG A 239 9.75 29.21 15.08
C ARG A 239 10.40 30.38 14.32
N ASP A 240 10.05 30.56 13.05
CA ASP A 240 10.41 31.69 12.19
C ASP A 240 9.25 32.70 12.14
#